data_AF-A0A6P4BKM0-F1
#
_entry.id   AF-A0A6P4BKM0-F1
#
_cell.length_a   1.000
_cell.length_b   1.000
_cell.length_c   1.000
_cell.angle_alpha   90.00
_cell.angle_beta   90.00
_cell.angle_gamma   90.00
#
_symmetry.space_group_name_H-M   'P 1'
#
loop_
_entity.id
_entity.type
_entity.pdbx_description
1 polymer ?
#
loop_
_entity_poly.entity_id
_entity_poly.type
_entity_poly.pdbx_seq_one_letter_code
_entity_poly.pdbx_strand_id
1 'polypeptide(L)'
;MASSVLPTPLLKDELDIVIPTIRNLDFLEMWRPFFQPYHLIIIQDGDPSKKINVPEGFDYELYNRNDINRILGPKASCISFKDSACRCFGFMVSKKKYIYTIDDDCFVAKDPSGKEINALQQHIKNLLSPSTPYFFNTLYDPYAEGADFVRGYPFSLREGAPTAVSHGLWLNIPDYDAPTQLVKPMERNTRYVDAVLTIPKGTLFPMCGMNLAFDRELIGPAMYFGLMGDGQPIGRYDDMWAGWCTKVICDHLGLGVKTGLPYIWHSKASNPFVNLKKEYKGIFWQEDLIPFFQAVSLPKDCTTVQKCYIELSKQFKEKFGKVDDYFNKLGDAMVTWIEAWDELNPSAAAALPNGPAK
;
A
#
# COMPACT_ATOMS: atom_id res chain seq x y z
N MET A 1 -42.85 -3.73 -3.79
CA MET A 1 -41.55 -3.04 -3.88
C MET A 1 -40.73 -3.48 -2.69
N ALA A 2 -39.73 -4.34 -2.89
CA ALA A 2 -38.83 -4.72 -1.82
C ALA A 2 -37.97 -3.49 -1.49
N SER A 3 -38.10 -2.99 -0.27
CA SER A 3 -37.19 -2.01 0.30
C SER A 3 -35.78 -2.61 0.24
N SER A 4 -34.95 -2.13 -0.68
CA SER A 4 -33.53 -2.45 -0.72
C SER A 4 -32.87 -1.73 0.46
N VAL A 5 -32.83 -2.38 1.61
CA VAL A 5 -31.98 -1.94 2.72
C VAL A 5 -30.56 -1.85 2.15
N LEU A 6 -30.01 -0.63 2.07
CA LEU A 6 -28.62 -0.43 1.69
C LEU A 6 -27.76 -1.25 2.68
N PRO A 7 -26.90 -2.17 2.20
CA PRO A 7 -26.10 -2.99 3.09
C PRO A 7 -25.26 -2.08 3.99
N THR A 8 -25.21 -2.41 5.29
CA THR A 8 -24.38 -1.69 6.26
C THR A 8 -22.92 -1.70 5.79
N PRO A 9 -22.25 -0.53 5.69
CA PRO A 9 -20.84 -0.46 5.33
C PRO A 9 -19.99 -1.27 6.32
N LEU A 10 -19.18 -2.21 5.80
CA LEU A 10 -18.27 -3.02 6.61
C LEU A 10 -17.09 -2.17 7.10
N LEU A 11 -16.61 -2.39 8.32
CA LEU A 11 -15.43 -1.72 8.87
C LEU A 11 -15.48 -0.18 8.86
N LYS A 12 -16.67 0.42 8.82
CA LYS A 12 -16.86 1.88 8.77
C LYS A 12 -16.01 2.63 9.81
N ASP A 13 -16.03 2.13 11.05
CA ASP A 13 -15.34 2.73 12.19
C ASP A 13 -13.90 2.22 12.36
N GLU A 14 -13.48 1.25 11.55
CA GLU A 14 -12.18 0.56 11.63
C GLU A 14 -11.31 0.76 10.39
N LEU A 15 -11.80 1.46 9.36
CA LEU A 15 -11.08 1.74 8.13
C LEU A 15 -11.01 3.24 7.81
N ASP A 16 -9.82 3.72 7.45
CA ASP A 16 -9.59 5.04 6.85
C ASP A 16 -9.21 4.90 5.37
N ILE A 17 -9.59 5.90 4.57
CA ILE A 17 -9.18 6.00 3.16
C ILE A 17 -8.11 7.08 3.03
N VAL A 18 -6.91 6.73 2.55
CA VAL A 18 -5.76 7.62 2.43
C VAL A 18 -5.53 8.00 0.96
N ILE A 19 -5.60 9.30 0.66
CA ILE A 19 -5.55 9.83 -0.71
C ILE A 19 -4.44 10.88 -0.82
N PRO A 20 -3.33 10.62 -1.52
CA PRO A 20 -2.40 11.68 -1.89
C PRO A 20 -2.92 12.46 -3.09
N THR A 21 -2.66 13.77 -3.13
CA THR A 21 -3.12 14.60 -4.24
C THR A 21 -2.32 15.88 -4.39
N ILE A 22 -2.38 16.44 -5.61
CA ILE A 22 -1.91 17.79 -5.95
C ILE A 22 -3.01 18.65 -6.58
N ARG A 23 -4.27 18.19 -6.55
CA ARG A 23 -5.42 18.76 -7.28
C ARG A 23 -6.72 18.60 -6.49
N ASN A 24 -7.79 19.21 -6.99
CA ASN A 24 -9.13 19.04 -6.41
C ASN A 24 -9.59 17.59 -6.52
N LEU A 25 -10.40 17.15 -5.55
CA LEU A 25 -10.83 15.77 -5.41
C LEU A 25 -12.24 15.53 -5.97
N ASP A 26 -12.54 16.11 -7.13
CA ASP A 26 -13.84 15.95 -7.80
C ASP A 26 -14.15 14.47 -8.15
N PHE A 27 -13.12 13.63 -8.29
CA PHE A 27 -13.26 12.18 -8.50
C PHE A 27 -14.03 11.48 -7.36
N LEU A 28 -14.05 12.07 -6.15
CA LEU A 28 -14.81 11.56 -5.02
C LEU A 28 -16.30 11.53 -5.29
N GLU A 29 -16.83 12.35 -6.20
CA GLU A 29 -18.25 12.29 -6.58
C GLU A 29 -18.61 10.93 -7.21
N MET A 30 -17.73 10.37 -8.03
CA MET A 30 -17.92 9.02 -8.57
C MET A 30 -17.84 7.94 -7.48
N TRP A 31 -16.99 8.17 -6.49
CA TRP A 31 -16.84 7.25 -5.36
C TRP A 31 -17.83 7.48 -4.22
N ARG A 32 -18.65 8.54 -4.26
CA ARG A 32 -19.56 8.94 -3.17
C ARG A 32 -20.43 7.79 -2.66
N PRO A 33 -21.04 6.94 -3.50
CA PRO A 33 -21.84 5.81 -3.02
C PRO A 33 -21.05 4.80 -2.18
N PHE A 34 -19.73 4.76 -2.30
CA PHE A 34 -18.84 3.79 -1.67
C PHE A 34 -17.99 4.39 -0.54
N PHE A 35 -17.51 5.64 -0.70
CA PHE A 35 -16.54 6.25 0.22
C PHE A 35 -17.17 7.16 1.27
N GLN A 36 -18.34 7.76 1.00
CA GLN A 36 -18.96 8.71 1.93
C GLN A 36 -19.13 8.18 3.36
N PRO A 37 -19.40 6.88 3.61
CA PRO A 37 -19.50 6.37 4.97
C PRO A 37 -18.19 6.37 5.76
N TYR A 38 -17.02 6.44 5.11
CA TYR A 38 -15.71 6.29 5.71
C TYR A 38 -15.03 7.65 5.87
N HIS A 39 -14.13 7.73 6.85
CA HIS A 39 -13.29 8.91 7.06
C HIS A 39 -12.12 8.90 6.06
N LEU A 40 -11.80 10.08 5.52
CA LEU A 40 -10.71 10.28 4.56
C LEU A 40 -9.53 10.99 5.21
N ILE A 41 -8.32 10.54 4.92
CA ILE A 41 -7.07 11.24 5.24
C ILE A 41 -6.43 11.68 3.93
N ILE A 42 -6.48 12.98 3.65
CA ILE A 42 -6.01 13.57 2.41
C ILE A 42 -4.63 14.17 2.62
N ILE A 43 -3.66 13.74 1.80
CA ILE A 43 -2.30 14.29 1.84
C ILE A 43 -2.08 15.16 0.62
N GLN A 44 -2.10 16.48 0.82
CA GLN A 44 -1.74 17.46 -0.19
C GLN A 44 -0.22 17.53 -0.34
N ASP A 45 0.25 17.24 -1.55
CA ASP A 45 1.64 17.37 -1.94
C ASP A 45 1.87 18.61 -2.83
N GLY A 46 3.15 18.98 -3.01
CA GLY A 46 3.54 20.15 -3.78
C GLY A 46 3.41 21.45 -3.00
N ASP A 47 2.80 22.47 -3.61
CA ASP A 47 2.70 23.82 -3.03
C ASP A 47 1.60 23.89 -1.97
N PRO A 48 1.93 24.07 -0.67
CA PRO A 48 0.95 24.08 0.42
C PRO A 48 0.07 25.34 0.42
N SER A 49 0.41 26.38 -0.36
CA SER A 49 -0.42 27.58 -0.48
C SER A 49 -1.61 27.40 -1.42
N LYS A 50 -1.59 26.37 -2.27
CA LYS A 50 -2.70 26.06 -3.16
C LYS A 50 -3.83 25.42 -2.36
N LYS A 51 -5.03 25.97 -2.49
CA LYS A 51 -6.23 25.36 -1.90
C LYS A 51 -6.67 24.16 -2.74
N ILE A 52 -6.81 23.01 -2.09
CA ILE A 52 -7.46 21.82 -2.65
C ILE A 52 -8.92 21.83 -2.19
N ASN A 53 -9.84 21.66 -3.15
CA ASN A 53 -11.26 21.51 -2.87
C ASN A 53 -11.61 20.02 -2.75
N VAL A 54 -12.36 19.69 -1.69
CA VAL A 54 -12.97 18.39 -1.44
C VAL A 54 -14.49 18.57 -1.56
N PRO A 55 -15.21 17.71 -2.29
CA PRO A 55 -16.67 17.83 -2.37
C PRO A 55 -17.35 17.78 -1.00
N GLU A 56 -18.49 18.45 -0.87
CA GLU A 56 -19.21 18.52 0.41
C GLU A 56 -19.74 17.13 0.85
N GLY A 57 -19.89 16.96 2.16
CA GLY A 57 -20.50 15.77 2.76
C GLY A 57 -19.58 14.56 2.95
N PHE A 58 -18.26 14.73 2.76
CA PHE A 58 -17.25 13.77 3.21
C PHE A 58 -16.68 14.19 4.58
N ASP A 59 -16.42 13.20 5.43
CA ASP A 59 -15.68 13.37 6.69
C ASP A 59 -14.19 13.20 6.40
N TYR A 60 -13.37 14.23 6.64
CA TYR A 60 -11.96 14.17 6.27
C TYR A 60 -11.05 15.06 7.11
N GLU A 61 -9.78 14.64 7.18
CA GLU A 61 -8.64 15.47 7.55
C GLU A 61 -7.77 15.73 6.32
N LEU A 62 -7.25 16.96 6.18
CA LEU A 62 -6.32 17.32 5.12
C LEU A 62 -5.01 17.82 5.73
N TYR A 63 -3.92 17.20 5.31
CA TYR A 63 -2.57 17.54 5.72
C TYR A 63 -1.75 17.98 4.52
N ASN A 64 -0.88 18.98 4.69
CA ASN A 64 0.10 19.37 3.69
C ASN A 64 1.53 19.35 4.26
N ARG A 65 2.52 19.74 3.45
CA ARG A 65 3.93 19.76 3.86
C ARG A 65 4.20 20.58 5.13
N ASN A 66 3.47 21.66 5.39
CA ASN A 66 3.63 22.44 6.62
C ASN A 66 3.18 21.63 7.85
N ASP A 67 2.09 20.87 7.74
CA ASP A 67 1.62 19.99 8.81
C ASP A 67 2.60 18.85 9.08
N ILE A 68 3.10 18.21 8.02
CA ILE A 68 4.12 17.16 8.13
C ILE A 68 5.36 17.68 8.87
N ASN A 69 5.86 18.84 8.47
CA ASN A 69 7.03 19.47 9.11
C ASN A 69 6.75 19.85 10.57
N ARG A 70 5.55 20.36 10.87
CA ARG A 70 5.15 20.74 12.23
C ARG A 70 5.00 19.53 13.15
N ILE A 71 4.42 18.45 12.65
CA ILE A 71 4.10 17.25 13.44
C ILE A 71 5.33 16.37 13.65
N LEU A 72 6.14 16.15 12.60
CA LEU A 72 7.31 15.26 12.67
C LEU A 72 8.62 15.99 12.99
N GLY A 73 8.64 17.32 12.92
CA GLY A 73 9.86 18.10 13.11
C GLY A 73 10.99 17.63 12.17
N PRO A 74 12.21 17.40 12.66
CA PRO A 74 13.32 16.89 11.85
C PRO A 74 13.04 15.54 11.15
N LYS A 75 12.18 14.69 11.74
CA LYS A 75 11.82 13.39 11.17
C LYS A 75 10.95 13.51 9.92
N ALA A 76 10.42 14.70 9.61
CA ALA A 76 9.71 14.96 8.34
C ALA A 76 10.57 14.67 7.10
N SER A 77 11.89 14.60 7.26
CA SER A 77 12.85 14.18 6.23
C SER A 77 12.63 12.76 5.72
N CYS A 78 11.94 11.88 6.47
CA CYS A 78 11.56 10.55 5.99
C CYS A 78 10.29 10.56 5.10
N ILE A 79 9.61 11.69 4.92
CA ILE A 79 8.41 11.78 4.09
C ILE A 79 8.74 12.43 2.74
N SER A 80 8.60 11.66 1.66
CA SER A 80 8.78 12.08 0.27
C SER A 80 8.02 13.35 -0.13
N PHE A 81 8.62 14.13 -1.04
CA PHE A 81 8.08 15.40 -1.55
C PHE A 81 7.96 15.40 -3.07
N LYS A 82 6.86 15.98 -3.61
CA LYS A 82 6.54 15.96 -5.05
C LYS A 82 6.47 14.54 -5.61
N ASP A 83 5.86 13.66 -4.83
CA ASP A 83 5.76 12.23 -5.05
C ASP A 83 4.57 11.62 -4.30
N SER A 84 3.98 10.57 -4.86
CA SER A 84 2.85 9.82 -4.30
C SER A 84 3.14 9.23 -2.93
N ALA A 85 4.40 8.95 -2.60
CA ALA A 85 4.82 8.40 -1.32
C ALA A 85 4.55 9.32 -0.12
N CYS A 86 4.19 10.60 -0.33
CA CYS A 86 3.71 11.48 0.75
C CYS A 86 2.54 10.86 1.54
N ARG A 87 1.75 9.97 0.91
CA ARG A 87 0.68 9.18 1.55
C ARG A 87 1.13 8.40 2.78
N CYS A 88 2.42 8.07 2.90
CA CYS A 88 2.96 7.39 4.07
C CYS A 88 2.69 8.17 5.35
N PHE A 89 2.65 9.51 5.29
CA PHE A 89 2.23 10.31 6.43
C PHE A 89 0.79 9.98 6.87
N GLY A 90 -0.13 9.81 5.91
CA GLY A 90 -1.50 9.37 6.15
C GLY A 90 -1.58 8.01 6.85
N PHE A 91 -0.71 7.06 6.46
CA PHE A 91 -0.63 5.75 7.12
C PHE A 91 -0.20 5.87 8.58
N MET A 92 0.74 6.78 8.84
CA MET A 92 1.28 7.02 10.18
C MET A 92 0.27 7.69 11.11
N VAL A 93 -0.49 8.67 10.63
CA VAL A 93 -1.45 9.42 11.46
C VAL A 93 -2.76 8.69 11.69
N SER A 94 -3.21 7.85 10.75
CA SER A 94 -4.41 7.02 10.94
C SER A 94 -4.31 6.20 12.24
N LYS A 95 -5.41 6.14 12.99
CA LYS A 95 -5.53 5.33 14.21
C LYS A 95 -6.41 4.10 14.03
N LYS A 96 -6.95 3.92 12.82
CA LYS A 96 -7.82 2.82 12.50
C LYS A 96 -7.04 1.57 12.12
N LYS A 97 -7.67 0.42 12.30
CA LYS A 97 -7.05 -0.87 12.08
C LYS A 97 -6.72 -1.12 10.61
N TYR A 98 -7.57 -0.65 9.70
CA TYR A 98 -7.41 -0.87 8.27
C TYR A 98 -7.20 0.45 7.53
N ILE A 99 -6.39 0.40 6.49
CA ILE A 99 -6.22 1.50 5.55
C ILE A 99 -6.54 0.99 4.15
N TYR A 100 -7.34 1.76 3.42
CA TYR A 100 -7.40 1.70 1.97
C TYR A 100 -6.71 2.94 1.39
N THR A 101 -5.83 2.78 0.41
CA THR A 101 -5.21 3.91 -0.30
C THR A 101 -5.51 3.82 -1.78
N ILE A 102 -5.81 4.99 -2.35
CA ILE A 102 -6.21 5.16 -3.74
C ILE A 102 -5.67 6.48 -4.28
N ASP A 103 -5.27 6.47 -5.55
CA ASP A 103 -4.83 7.68 -6.25
C ASP A 103 -6.01 8.51 -6.74
N ASP A 104 -5.81 9.82 -6.83
CA ASP A 104 -6.83 10.80 -7.22
C ASP A 104 -7.24 10.72 -8.72
N ASP A 105 -6.64 9.83 -9.49
CA ASP A 105 -7.00 9.49 -10.88
C ASP A 105 -7.40 8.02 -11.09
N CYS A 106 -7.77 7.35 -10.00
CA CYS A 106 -8.39 6.03 -9.99
C CYS A 106 -9.91 6.15 -9.80
N PHE A 107 -10.68 5.81 -10.83
CA PHE A 107 -12.13 5.98 -10.89
C PHE A 107 -12.87 4.65 -10.67
N VAL A 108 -14.19 4.72 -10.45
CA VAL A 108 -15.05 3.53 -10.35
C VAL A 108 -15.02 2.76 -11.67
N ALA A 109 -14.53 1.52 -11.63
CA ALA A 109 -14.59 0.60 -12.77
C ALA A 109 -15.96 -0.07 -12.88
N LYS A 110 -16.21 -0.69 -14.05
CA LYS A 110 -17.37 -1.52 -14.30
C LYS A 110 -16.98 -2.96 -14.56
N ASP A 111 -17.77 -3.89 -14.06
CA ASP A 111 -17.63 -5.32 -14.37
C ASP A 111 -18.14 -5.63 -15.79
N PRO A 112 -17.98 -6.86 -16.30
CA PRO A 112 -18.46 -7.24 -17.63
C PRO A 112 -19.99 -7.11 -17.83
N SER A 113 -20.78 -7.03 -16.75
CA SER A 113 -22.22 -6.77 -16.81
C SER A 113 -22.57 -5.29 -16.89
N GLY A 114 -21.56 -4.41 -16.76
CA GLY A 114 -21.72 -2.95 -16.73
C GLY A 114 -22.01 -2.38 -15.35
N LYS A 115 -22.01 -3.22 -14.31
CA LYS A 115 -22.25 -2.79 -12.92
C LYS A 115 -20.98 -2.15 -12.34
N GLU A 116 -21.19 -1.08 -11.58
CA GLU A 116 -20.11 -0.40 -10.86
C GLU A 116 -19.48 -1.30 -9.78
N ILE A 117 -18.16 -1.28 -9.72
CA ILE A 117 -17.36 -2.09 -8.81
C ILE A 117 -17.07 -1.30 -7.54
N ASN A 118 -17.50 -1.84 -6.40
CA ASN A 118 -17.08 -1.34 -5.09
C ASN A 118 -15.73 -1.99 -4.71
N ALA A 119 -14.64 -1.40 -5.20
CA ALA A 119 -13.27 -1.87 -4.96
C ALA A 119 -12.93 -1.92 -3.45
N LEU A 120 -13.38 -0.92 -2.68
CA LEU A 120 -13.18 -0.88 -1.23
C LEU A 120 -13.81 -2.09 -0.52
N GLN A 121 -15.06 -2.43 -0.83
CA GLN A 121 -15.71 -3.59 -0.23
C GLN A 121 -15.00 -4.91 -0.59
N GLN A 122 -14.46 -5.02 -1.81
CA GLN A 122 -13.69 -6.19 -2.24
C GLN A 122 -12.35 -6.28 -1.49
N HIS A 123 -11.64 -5.16 -1.31
CA HIS A 123 -10.46 -5.10 -0.44
C HIS A 123 -10.77 -5.54 1.00
N ILE A 124 -11.87 -5.07 1.57
CA ILE A 124 -12.31 -5.45 2.92
C ILE A 124 -12.52 -6.96 3.01
N LYS A 125 -13.21 -7.57 2.04
CA LYS A 125 -13.39 -9.04 1.99
C LYS A 125 -12.06 -9.79 1.94
N ASN A 126 -11.09 -9.30 1.16
CA ASN A 126 -9.78 -9.91 1.05
C ASN A 126 -8.99 -9.84 2.37
N LEU A 127 -9.06 -8.70 3.08
CA LEU A 127 -8.39 -8.52 4.38
C LEU A 127 -9.03 -9.36 5.49
N LEU A 128 -10.36 -9.51 5.47
CA LEU A 128 -11.10 -10.28 6.48
C LEU A 128 -11.08 -11.80 6.24
N SER A 129 -10.50 -12.27 5.13
CA SER A 129 -10.38 -13.70 4.82
C SER A 129 -8.91 -14.14 4.91
N PRO A 130 -8.61 -15.38 5.36
CA PRO A 130 -7.24 -15.86 5.44
C PRO A 130 -6.59 -15.98 4.06
N SER A 131 -5.26 -16.04 4.06
CA SER A 131 -4.43 -16.31 2.88
C SER A 131 -3.85 -17.72 2.95
N THR A 132 -3.42 -18.27 1.81
CA THR A 132 -2.81 -19.61 1.73
C THR A 132 -1.35 -19.55 1.23
N PRO A 133 -0.40 -18.92 1.96
CA PRO A 133 0.95 -18.66 1.43
C PRO A 133 1.84 -19.90 1.41
N TYR A 134 1.53 -20.94 2.19
CA TYR A 134 2.40 -22.11 2.40
C TYR A 134 2.16 -23.26 1.43
N PHE A 135 1.00 -23.27 0.76
CA PHE A 135 0.65 -24.29 -0.23
C PHE A 135 -0.29 -23.65 -1.25
N PHE A 136 0.03 -23.79 -2.53
CA PHE A 136 -0.69 -23.10 -3.61
C PHE A 136 -1.98 -23.85 -3.95
N ASN A 137 -3.14 -23.20 -3.77
CA ASN A 137 -4.42 -23.72 -4.25
C ASN A 137 -4.54 -23.43 -5.75
N THR A 138 -4.64 -24.47 -6.58
CA THR A 138 -4.52 -24.33 -8.05
C THR A 138 -5.77 -23.82 -8.76
N LEU A 139 -6.90 -23.71 -8.06
CA LEU A 139 -8.14 -23.19 -8.63
C LEU A 139 -8.18 -21.65 -8.48
N TYR A 140 -8.58 -21.16 -7.31
CA TYR A 140 -8.65 -19.75 -6.92
C TYR A 140 -8.39 -19.63 -5.41
N ASP A 141 -8.49 -18.43 -4.84
CA ASP A 141 -8.55 -18.26 -3.39
C ASP A 141 -9.70 -19.11 -2.78
N PRO A 142 -9.41 -20.11 -1.93
CA PRO A 142 -10.42 -21.02 -1.40
C PRO A 142 -11.41 -20.36 -0.43
N TYR A 143 -11.16 -19.11 -0.02
CA TYR A 143 -12.07 -18.34 0.83
C TYR A 143 -12.99 -17.41 0.03
N ALA A 144 -12.83 -17.33 -1.29
CA ALA A 144 -13.73 -16.60 -2.17
C ALA A 144 -15.02 -17.38 -2.41
N GLU A 145 -16.12 -16.67 -2.63
CA GLU A 145 -17.41 -17.29 -2.95
C GLU A 145 -17.30 -18.12 -4.24
N GLY A 146 -17.78 -19.36 -4.19
CA GLY A 146 -17.73 -20.29 -5.33
C GLY A 146 -16.38 -21.02 -5.52
N ALA A 147 -15.42 -20.85 -4.62
CA ALA A 147 -14.16 -21.58 -4.59
C ALA A 147 -14.00 -22.42 -3.31
N ASP A 148 -13.12 -23.42 -3.34
CA ASP A 148 -12.76 -24.26 -2.18
C ASP A 148 -11.32 -24.81 -2.36
N PHE A 149 -10.81 -25.47 -1.33
CA PHE A 149 -9.57 -26.22 -1.34
C PHE A 149 -9.67 -27.43 -2.27
N VAL A 150 -8.75 -27.51 -3.23
CA VAL A 150 -8.72 -28.64 -4.18
C VAL A 150 -8.15 -29.92 -3.55
N ARG A 151 -8.44 -31.08 -4.18
CA ARG A 151 -7.88 -32.38 -3.79
C ARG A 151 -6.36 -32.30 -3.72
N GLY A 152 -5.79 -32.75 -2.59
CA GLY A 152 -4.36 -32.73 -2.33
C GLY A 152 -3.90 -31.55 -1.47
N TYR A 153 -4.75 -30.54 -1.24
CA TYR A 153 -4.45 -29.47 -0.29
C TYR A 153 -4.46 -30.02 1.15
N PRO A 154 -3.35 -29.91 1.91
CA PRO A 154 -3.26 -30.46 3.27
C PRO A 154 -4.29 -29.86 4.21
N PHE A 155 -5.06 -30.71 4.92
CA PHE A 155 -6.08 -30.26 5.87
C PHE A 155 -5.51 -29.36 6.98
N SER A 156 -4.29 -29.66 7.45
CA SER A 156 -3.60 -28.88 8.47
C SER A 156 -3.23 -27.45 8.04
N LEU A 157 -3.35 -27.12 6.76
CA LEU A 157 -3.04 -25.78 6.23
C LEU A 157 -4.31 -25.00 5.82
N ARG A 158 -5.51 -25.58 6.00
CA ARG A 158 -6.77 -24.97 5.54
C ARG A 158 -7.29 -23.84 6.41
N GLU A 159 -6.71 -23.61 7.58
CA GLU A 159 -7.02 -22.41 8.39
C GLU A 159 -6.38 -21.15 7.80
N GLY A 160 -5.31 -21.32 7.00
CA GLY A 160 -4.59 -20.22 6.36
C GLY A 160 -3.79 -19.36 7.34
N ALA A 161 -3.33 -18.23 6.83
CA ALA A 161 -2.61 -17.19 7.55
C ALA A 161 -3.41 -15.87 7.53
N PRO A 162 -3.33 -15.01 8.57
CA PRO A 162 -3.95 -13.69 8.54
C PRO A 162 -3.49 -12.88 7.32
N THR A 163 -4.43 -12.22 6.62
CA THR A 163 -4.10 -11.40 5.44
C THR A 163 -3.74 -9.99 5.87
N ALA A 164 -2.47 -9.62 5.69
CA ALA A 164 -1.97 -8.30 6.04
C ALA A 164 -2.17 -7.27 4.91
N VAL A 165 -2.15 -7.70 3.64
CA VAL A 165 -2.23 -6.81 2.48
C VAL A 165 -3.16 -7.40 1.42
N SER A 166 -4.03 -6.55 0.87
CA SER A 166 -4.80 -6.81 -0.34
C SER A 166 -4.39 -5.82 -1.42
N HIS A 167 -3.69 -6.32 -2.44
CA HIS A 167 -3.31 -5.57 -3.63
C HIS A 167 -4.38 -5.66 -4.72
N GLY A 168 -4.84 -4.52 -5.21
CA GLY A 168 -5.88 -4.42 -6.23
C GLY A 168 -5.33 -4.33 -7.64
N LEU A 169 -6.21 -4.54 -8.60
CA LEU A 169 -5.95 -4.42 -10.04
C LEU A 169 -6.62 -3.16 -10.59
N TRP A 170 -6.38 -2.92 -11.89
CA TRP A 170 -6.91 -1.77 -12.61
C TRP A 170 -7.27 -2.16 -14.04
N LEU A 171 -8.27 -1.49 -14.59
CA LEU A 171 -8.63 -1.51 -16.01
C LEU A 171 -8.12 -0.23 -16.68
N ASN A 172 -8.18 -0.23 -18.01
CA ASN A 172 -7.75 0.88 -18.88
C ASN A 172 -6.23 1.00 -18.97
N ILE A 173 -5.57 1.96 -18.33
CA ILE A 173 -4.12 2.17 -18.53
C ILE A 173 -3.33 1.22 -17.62
N PRO A 174 -2.57 0.26 -18.17
CA PRO A 174 -1.74 -0.62 -17.36
C PRO A 174 -0.60 0.13 -16.66
N ASP A 175 -0.24 -0.29 -15.45
CA ASP A 175 0.94 0.20 -14.75
C ASP A 175 2.20 -0.47 -15.30
N TYR A 176 2.65 0.03 -16.44
CA TYR A 176 3.87 -0.40 -17.09
C TYR A 176 5.03 0.50 -16.70
N ASP A 177 6.23 -0.06 -16.74
CA ASP A 177 7.46 0.72 -16.83
C ASP A 177 7.44 1.60 -18.09
N ALA A 178 8.15 2.72 -18.04
CA ALA A 178 8.20 3.70 -19.11
C ALA A 178 8.69 3.11 -20.45
N PRO A 179 9.75 2.26 -20.52
CA PRO A 179 10.11 1.57 -21.76
C PRO A 179 8.94 0.79 -22.38
N THR A 180 8.23 -0.02 -21.59
CA THR A 180 7.07 -0.79 -22.08
C THR A 180 5.94 0.14 -22.53
N GLN A 181 5.69 1.23 -21.80
CA GLN A 181 4.70 2.24 -22.20
C GLN A 181 5.07 2.94 -23.52
N LEU A 182 6.36 3.20 -23.77
CA LEU A 182 6.85 3.80 -25.02
C LEU A 182 6.57 2.91 -26.23
N VAL A 183 6.72 1.59 -26.10
CA VAL A 183 6.50 0.65 -27.20
C VAL A 183 5.06 0.18 -27.32
N LYS A 184 4.22 0.40 -26.28
CA LYS A 184 2.80 0.04 -26.25
C LYS A 184 1.87 1.19 -25.81
N PRO A 185 1.94 2.39 -26.43
CA PRO A 185 1.22 3.58 -25.94
C PRO A 185 -0.32 3.46 -26.02
N MET A 186 -0.82 2.61 -26.91
CA MET A 186 -2.25 2.39 -27.14
C MET A 186 -2.81 1.17 -26.42
N GLU A 187 -1.96 0.36 -25.76
CA GLU A 187 -2.44 -0.83 -25.06
C GLU A 187 -3.32 -0.43 -23.87
N ARG A 188 -4.39 -1.19 -23.67
CA ARG A 188 -5.31 -1.03 -22.54
C ARG A 188 -5.59 -2.38 -21.91
N ASN A 189 -5.61 -2.41 -20.58
CA ASN A 189 -6.11 -3.57 -19.85
C ASN A 189 -7.64 -3.58 -19.88
N THR A 190 -8.19 -4.39 -20.78
CA THR A 190 -9.64 -4.67 -20.88
C THR A 190 -10.01 -6.01 -20.27
N ARG A 191 -9.03 -6.75 -19.75
CA ARG A 191 -9.24 -8.11 -19.26
C ARG A 191 -9.61 -8.08 -17.78
N TYR A 192 -10.92 -8.20 -17.54
CA TYR A 192 -11.46 -8.45 -16.21
C TYR A 192 -11.33 -9.93 -15.88
N VAL A 193 -10.53 -10.26 -14.86
CA VAL A 193 -10.34 -11.64 -14.40
C VAL A 193 -10.95 -11.78 -13.01
N ASP A 194 -12.01 -12.57 -12.89
CA ASP A 194 -12.70 -12.82 -11.61
C ASP A 194 -11.92 -13.80 -10.72
N ALA A 195 -10.81 -13.32 -10.16
CA ALA A 195 -9.96 -14.11 -9.28
C ALA A 195 -9.25 -13.26 -8.23
N VAL A 196 -9.17 -13.80 -7.02
CA VAL A 196 -8.24 -13.40 -5.97
C VAL A 196 -7.28 -14.57 -5.76
N LEU A 197 -6.01 -14.25 -5.50
CA LEU A 197 -4.94 -15.22 -5.27
C LEU A 197 -4.08 -14.77 -4.09
N THR A 198 -3.60 -15.73 -3.30
CA THR A 198 -2.51 -15.47 -2.34
C THR A 198 -1.16 -15.47 -3.06
N ILE A 199 -0.33 -14.49 -2.78
CA ILE A 199 1.07 -14.46 -3.21
C ILE A 199 1.86 -15.48 -2.37
N PRO A 200 2.47 -16.51 -2.97
CA PRO A 200 3.15 -17.57 -2.22
C PRO A 200 4.29 -17.06 -1.33
N LYS A 201 4.58 -17.78 -0.23
CA LYS A 201 5.75 -17.52 0.59
C LYS A 201 7.03 -17.61 -0.25
N GLY A 202 7.96 -16.69 -0.03
CA GLY A 202 9.25 -16.61 -0.75
C GLY A 202 9.14 -16.04 -2.17
N THR A 203 7.97 -15.54 -2.58
CA THR A 203 7.76 -14.91 -3.88
C THR A 203 7.51 -13.41 -3.72
N LEU A 204 8.26 -12.59 -4.46
CA LEU A 204 8.06 -11.14 -4.54
C LEU A 204 7.02 -10.79 -5.60
N PHE A 205 6.52 -9.57 -5.56
CA PHE A 205 5.57 -9.04 -6.53
C PHE A 205 5.77 -7.53 -6.71
N PRO A 206 5.44 -6.96 -7.89
CA PRO A 206 5.40 -5.52 -8.08
C PRO A 206 4.11 -4.98 -7.46
N MET A 207 4.20 -4.48 -6.23
CA MET A 207 3.05 -3.86 -5.55
C MET A 207 2.81 -2.48 -6.15
N CYS A 208 1.56 -2.21 -6.54
CA CYS A 208 1.11 -0.89 -6.95
C CYS A 208 0.34 -0.21 -5.81
N GLY A 209 0.70 1.05 -5.51
CA GLY A 209 0.08 1.86 -4.46
C GLY A 209 -1.25 2.50 -4.87
N MET A 210 -1.61 2.47 -6.15
CA MET A 210 -2.80 3.15 -6.70
C MET A 210 -4.13 2.55 -6.22
N ASN A 211 -4.14 1.29 -5.81
CA ASN A 211 -5.32 0.56 -5.36
C ASN A 211 -4.91 -0.55 -4.37
N LEU A 212 -4.76 -0.17 -3.10
CA LEU A 212 -4.12 -1.03 -2.10
C LEU A 212 -4.84 -0.90 -0.76
N ALA A 213 -5.07 -2.02 -0.07
CA ALA A 213 -5.54 -2.01 1.30
C ALA A 213 -4.67 -2.90 2.19
N PHE A 214 -4.55 -2.55 3.46
CA PHE A 214 -3.76 -3.32 4.41
C PHE A 214 -4.30 -3.22 5.84
N ASP A 215 -4.01 -4.25 6.63
CA ASP A 215 -4.19 -4.25 8.08
C ASP A 215 -2.99 -3.53 8.72
N ARG A 216 -3.26 -2.30 9.18
CA ARG A 216 -2.27 -1.40 9.74
C ARG A 216 -1.64 -1.96 11.02
N GLU A 217 -2.40 -2.71 11.82
CA GLU A 217 -1.87 -3.33 13.04
C GLU A 217 -0.92 -4.47 12.71
N LEU A 218 -1.20 -5.23 11.64
CA LEU A 218 -0.35 -6.35 11.23
C LEU A 218 0.93 -5.93 10.49
N ILE A 219 0.89 -4.85 9.70
CA ILE A 219 2.01 -4.54 8.78
C ILE A 219 2.32 -3.05 8.60
N GLY A 220 1.57 -2.15 9.24
CA GLY A 220 1.70 -0.70 9.07
C GLY A 220 3.13 -0.15 9.14
N PRO A 221 3.96 -0.52 10.14
CA PRO A 221 5.34 -0.03 10.21
C PRO A 221 6.22 -0.42 9.02
N ALA A 222 5.88 -1.48 8.26
CA ALA A 222 6.60 -1.88 7.05
C ALA A 222 6.03 -1.27 5.76
N MET A 223 4.85 -0.64 5.82
CA MET A 223 4.19 0.00 4.68
C MET A 223 4.77 1.41 4.43
N TYR A 224 6.08 1.47 4.18
CA TYR A 224 6.82 2.69 3.90
C TYR A 224 7.36 2.68 2.48
N PHE A 225 6.95 3.67 1.69
CA PHE A 225 7.25 3.77 0.26
C PHE A 225 8.67 4.32 0.00
N GLY A 226 9.46 4.55 1.05
CA GLY A 226 10.84 4.99 0.93
C GLY A 226 10.98 6.46 0.57
N LEU A 227 12.20 6.86 0.24
CA LEU A 227 12.54 8.21 -0.19
C LEU A 227 12.60 8.28 -1.71
N MET A 228 11.56 8.83 -2.32
CA MET A 228 11.51 9.17 -3.74
C MET A 228 10.99 10.59 -3.97
N GLY A 229 11.07 11.08 -5.21
CA GLY A 229 10.58 12.41 -5.57
C GLY A 229 11.67 13.47 -5.68
N ASP A 230 11.35 14.70 -5.27
CA ASP A 230 12.23 15.86 -5.46
C ASP A 230 13.59 15.66 -4.77
N GLY A 231 14.67 15.89 -5.51
CA GLY A 231 16.04 15.73 -5.01
C GLY A 231 16.53 14.28 -4.86
N GLN A 232 15.70 13.28 -5.16
CA GLN A 232 16.10 11.86 -5.14
C GLN A 232 16.51 11.38 -6.54
N PRO A 233 17.46 10.42 -6.65
CA PRO A 233 17.92 9.92 -7.93
C PRO A 233 16.97 8.91 -8.59
N ILE A 234 15.87 8.54 -7.92
CA ILE A 234 14.89 7.53 -8.35
C ILE A 234 13.47 8.02 -8.02
N GLY A 235 12.49 7.61 -8.85
CA GLY A 235 11.07 7.75 -8.57
C GLY A 235 10.24 6.69 -9.30
N ARG A 236 8.95 6.57 -8.95
CA ARG A 236 8.02 5.54 -9.48
C ARG A 236 8.44 4.10 -9.15
N TYR A 237 9.17 3.93 -8.05
CA TYR A 237 9.60 2.64 -7.51
C TYR A 237 9.19 2.46 -6.04
N ASP A 238 8.47 3.44 -5.52
CA ASP A 238 8.21 3.70 -4.11
C ASP A 238 7.26 2.65 -3.53
N ASP A 239 6.18 2.34 -4.25
CA ASP A 239 5.26 1.26 -3.93
C ASP A 239 5.87 -0.13 -4.14
N MET A 240 6.61 -0.36 -5.22
CA MET A 240 7.30 -1.63 -5.45
C MET A 240 8.30 -1.94 -4.33
N TRP A 241 9.08 -0.95 -3.91
CA TRP A 241 9.98 -1.02 -2.75
C TRP A 241 9.23 -1.43 -1.48
N ALA A 242 8.15 -0.72 -1.15
CA ALA A 242 7.32 -1.04 0.01
C ALA A 242 6.77 -2.47 -0.07
N GLY A 243 6.38 -2.91 -1.28
CA GLY A 243 5.86 -4.24 -1.55
C GLY A 243 6.89 -5.33 -1.27
N TRP A 244 8.14 -5.14 -1.70
CA TRP A 244 9.21 -6.10 -1.46
C TRP A 244 9.58 -6.18 0.02
N CYS A 245 9.74 -5.05 0.70
CA CYS A 245 9.98 -5.01 2.14
C CYS A 245 8.85 -5.68 2.91
N THR A 246 7.61 -5.29 2.62
CA THR A 246 6.41 -5.84 3.26
C THR A 246 6.31 -7.33 3.03
N LYS A 247 6.57 -7.82 1.81
CA LYS A 247 6.46 -9.24 1.50
C LYS A 247 7.47 -10.10 2.28
N VAL A 248 8.72 -9.66 2.36
CA VAL A 248 9.75 -10.33 3.18
C VAL A 248 9.32 -10.42 4.65
N ILE A 249 8.77 -9.34 5.19
CA ILE A 249 8.35 -9.27 6.59
C ILE A 249 7.10 -10.12 6.84
N CYS A 250 6.12 -10.08 5.93
CA CYS A 250 4.95 -10.96 6.00
C CYS A 250 5.37 -12.44 6.00
N ASP A 251 6.28 -12.83 5.12
CA ASP A 251 6.75 -14.23 5.04
C ASP A 251 7.47 -14.70 6.30
N HIS A 252 8.21 -13.80 6.95
CA HIS A 252 8.90 -14.03 8.21
C HIS A 252 7.94 -14.14 9.39
N LEU A 253 6.95 -13.26 9.46
CA LEU A 253 5.96 -13.20 10.55
C LEU A 253 4.76 -14.14 10.36
N GLY A 254 4.71 -14.85 9.23
CA GLY A 254 3.62 -15.79 8.92
C GLY A 254 2.30 -15.09 8.54
N LEU A 255 2.40 -13.97 7.86
CA LEU A 255 1.28 -13.19 7.33
C LEU A 255 1.12 -13.41 5.83
N GLY A 256 -0.10 -13.23 5.34
CA GLY A 256 -0.48 -13.38 3.94
C GLY A 256 -0.60 -12.08 3.18
N VAL A 257 -0.39 -12.16 1.87
CA VAL A 257 -0.65 -11.07 0.92
C VAL A 257 -1.54 -11.63 -0.18
N LYS A 258 -2.65 -10.94 -0.49
CA LYS A 258 -3.53 -11.26 -1.61
C LYS A 258 -3.35 -10.27 -2.75
N THR A 259 -3.53 -10.74 -3.97
CA THR A 259 -3.59 -9.94 -5.20
C THR A 259 -4.70 -10.47 -6.09
N GLY A 260 -5.24 -9.62 -6.96
CA GLY A 260 -6.41 -9.95 -7.78
C GLY A 260 -7.53 -8.95 -7.57
N LEU A 261 -8.76 -9.34 -7.86
CA LEU A 261 -9.92 -8.45 -7.84
C LEU A 261 -10.07 -7.76 -6.47
N PRO A 262 -9.66 -6.48 -6.35
CA PRO A 262 -10.53 -5.35 -6.70
C PRO A 262 -10.03 -4.52 -7.88
N TYR A 263 -10.94 -4.13 -8.78
CA TYR A 263 -10.61 -3.30 -9.95
C TYR A 263 -11.00 -1.84 -9.77
N ILE A 264 -10.09 -0.93 -10.13
CA ILE A 264 -10.37 0.48 -10.41
C ILE A 264 -10.19 0.81 -11.89
N TRP A 265 -10.66 1.97 -12.32
CA TRP A 265 -10.44 2.50 -13.67
C TRP A 265 -9.35 3.58 -13.65
N HIS A 266 -8.15 3.24 -14.10
CA HIS A 266 -7.02 4.16 -14.10
C HIS A 266 -7.00 4.99 -15.39
N SER A 267 -7.06 6.33 -15.29
CA SER A 267 -7.28 7.19 -16.47
C SER A 267 -6.08 8.04 -16.89
N LYS A 268 -5.00 8.11 -16.10
CA LYS A 268 -3.85 8.96 -16.41
C LYS A 268 -2.72 8.19 -17.07
N ALA A 269 -2.32 8.63 -18.25
CA ALA A 269 -1.03 8.29 -18.83
C ALA A 269 -0.10 9.50 -18.67
N SER A 270 0.88 9.40 -17.78
CA SER A 270 1.95 10.40 -17.66
C SER A 270 2.91 10.32 -18.85
N ASN A 271 3.72 11.37 -19.05
CA ASN A 271 4.66 11.42 -20.17
C ASN A 271 5.75 10.34 -19.98
N PRO A 272 5.84 9.34 -20.88
CA PRO A 272 6.74 8.21 -20.69
C PRO A 272 8.22 8.60 -20.78
N PHE A 273 8.58 9.68 -21.49
CA PHE A 273 9.97 10.16 -21.51
C PHE A 273 10.39 10.80 -20.17
N VAL A 274 9.46 11.47 -19.50
CA VAL A 274 9.70 12.00 -18.14
C VAL A 274 9.82 10.85 -17.15
N ASN A 275 8.95 9.85 -17.27
CA ASN A 275 8.97 8.66 -16.41
C ASN A 275 10.26 7.86 -16.60
N LEU A 276 10.71 7.65 -17.83
CA LEU A 276 11.95 6.92 -18.11
C LEU A 276 13.16 7.54 -17.40
N LYS A 277 13.25 8.88 -17.34
CA LYS A 277 14.32 9.56 -16.59
C LYS A 277 14.26 9.29 -15.09
N LYS A 278 13.05 9.18 -14.52
CA LYS A 278 12.83 8.88 -13.10
C LYS A 278 13.12 7.41 -12.79
N GLU A 279 12.76 6.52 -13.71
CA GLU A 279 12.84 5.07 -13.53
C GLU A 279 14.19 4.49 -13.91
N TYR A 280 14.99 5.15 -14.77
CA TYR A 280 16.23 4.61 -15.34
C TYR A 280 17.17 3.96 -14.31
N LYS A 281 17.45 4.67 -13.21
CA LYS A 281 18.28 4.10 -12.12
C LYS A 281 17.59 2.95 -11.41
N GLY A 282 16.28 3.04 -11.19
CA GLY A 282 15.47 1.97 -10.61
C GLY A 282 15.52 0.70 -11.43
N ILE A 283 15.32 0.78 -12.75
CA ILE A 283 15.39 -0.36 -13.68
C ILE A 283 16.76 -1.02 -13.59
N PHE A 284 17.82 -0.23 -13.58
CA PHE A 284 19.18 -0.77 -13.48
C PHE A 284 19.46 -1.41 -12.12
N TRP A 285 19.13 -0.73 -11.01
CA TRP A 285 19.38 -1.24 -9.66
C TRP A 285 18.49 -2.43 -9.30
N GLN A 286 17.29 -2.53 -9.88
CA GLN A 286 16.34 -3.60 -9.63
C GLN A 286 16.97 -4.99 -9.88
N GLU A 287 17.86 -5.11 -10.85
CA GLU A 287 18.57 -6.36 -11.17
C GLU A 287 19.41 -6.89 -10.00
N ASP A 288 19.88 -6.02 -9.10
CA ASP A 288 20.56 -6.43 -7.87
C ASP A 288 19.62 -6.42 -6.65
N LEU A 289 18.63 -5.53 -6.61
CA LEU A 289 17.67 -5.41 -5.51
C LEU A 289 16.79 -6.68 -5.39
N ILE A 290 16.28 -7.20 -6.50
CA ILE A 290 15.38 -8.36 -6.49
C ILE A 290 16.08 -9.61 -5.96
N PRO A 291 17.28 -10.00 -6.44
CA PRO A 291 18.04 -11.10 -5.84
C PRO A 291 18.32 -10.91 -4.35
N PHE A 292 18.58 -9.68 -3.90
CA PHE A 292 18.73 -9.39 -2.48
C PHE A 292 17.45 -9.71 -1.70
N PHE A 293 16.29 -9.19 -2.12
CA PHE A 293 15.02 -9.45 -1.43
C PHE A 293 14.57 -10.92 -1.50
N GLN A 294 14.98 -11.65 -2.54
CA GLN A 294 14.74 -13.10 -2.63
C GLN A 294 15.61 -13.91 -1.67
N ALA A 295 16.82 -13.43 -1.38
CA ALA A 295 17.81 -14.13 -0.56
C ALA A 295 17.82 -13.69 0.92
N VAL A 296 17.33 -12.49 1.22
CA VAL A 296 17.37 -11.92 2.56
C VAL A 296 16.59 -12.80 3.53
N SER A 297 17.16 -13.00 4.72
CA SER A 297 16.54 -13.76 5.79
C SER A 297 16.64 -12.97 7.09
N LEU A 298 15.51 -12.84 7.77
CA LEU A 298 15.45 -12.10 9.03
C LEU A 298 15.74 -13.06 10.21
N PRO A 299 16.49 -12.61 11.22
CA PRO A 299 16.72 -13.35 12.45
C PRO A 299 15.42 -13.75 13.16
N LYS A 300 15.39 -14.92 13.81
CA LYS A 300 14.19 -15.45 14.48
C LYS A 300 13.70 -14.58 15.64
N ASP A 301 14.56 -13.77 16.23
CA ASP A 301 14.26 -12.81 17.29
C ASP A 301 13.65 -11.49 16.79
N CYS A 302 13.62 -11.28 15.47
CA CYS A 302 12.80 -10.24 14.83
C CYS A 302 11.33 -10.67 14.84
N THR A 303 10.65 -10.49 15.98
CA THR A 303 9.27 -10.97 16.21
C THR A 303 8.19 -9.90 16.01
N THR A 304 8.57 -8.69 15.58
CA THR A 304 7.68 -7.54 15.39
C THR A 304 8.03 -6.85 14.08
N VAL A 305 7.04 -6.23 13.42
CA VAL A 305 7.25 -5.50 12.16
C VAL A 305 8.38 -4.46 12.26
N GLN A 306 8.43 -3.69 13.35
CA GLN A 306 9.48 -2.68 13.59
C GLN A 306 10.87 -3.31 13.60
N LYS A 307 11.09 -4.34 14.43
CA LYS A 307 12.38 -5.08 14.47
C LYS A 307 12.75 -5.65 13.11
N CYS A 308 11.79 -6.25 12.41
CA CYS A 308 12.02 -6.77 11.06
C CYS A 308 12.45 -5.67 10.08
N TYR A 309 11.78 -4.52 10.10
CA TYR A 309 12.07 -3.40 9.20
C TYR A 309 13.42 -2.73 9.50
N ILE A 310 13.78 -2.58 10.78
CA ILE A 310 15.09 -2.08 11.21
C ILE A 310 16.21 -3.04 10.81
N GLU A 311 16.04 -4.34 11.01
CA GLU A 311 17.04 -5.32 10.61
C GLU A 311 17.18 -5.40 9.08
N LEU A 312 16.07 -5.32 8.35
CA LEU A 312 16.08 -5.22 6.89
C LEU A 312 16.83 -3.97 6.41
N SER A 313 16.61 -2.81 7.04
CA SER A 313 17.35 -1.56 6.79
C SER A 313 18.86 -1.75 6.96
N LYS A 314 19.29 -2.40 8.05
CA LYS A 314 20.70 -2.67 8.32
C LYS A 314 21.34 -3.54 7.23
N GLN A 315 20.72 -4.68 6.90
CA GLN A 315 21.23 -5.59 5.85
C GLN A 315 21.23 -4.91 4.47
N PHE A 316 20.21 -4.10 4.19
CA PHE A 316 20.13 -3.32 2.96
C PHE A 316 21.28 -2.31 2.84
N LYS A 317 21.54 -1.51 3.88
CA LYS A 317 22.65 -0.56 3.91
C LYS A 317 24.01 -1.26 3.76
N GLU A 318 24.20 -2.38 4.44
CA GLU A 318 25.45 -3.15 4.34
C GLU A 318 25.71 -3.60 2.89
N LYS A 319 24.66 -4.05 2.19
CA LYS A 319 24.75 -4.53 0.82
C LYS A 319 24.90 -3.39 -0.20
N PHE A 320 24.09 -2.34 -0.11
CA PHE A 320 23.92 -1.33 -1.16
C PHE A 320 24.50 0.04 -0.84
N GLY A 321 24.89 0.31 0.41
CA GLY A 321 25.41 1.61 0.84
C GLY A 321 26.69 2.06 0.11
N LYS A 322 27.42 1.13 -0.51
CA LYS A 322 28.60 1.42 -1.35
C LYS A 322 28.27 1.64 -2.83
N VAL A 323 27.05 1.32 -3.26
CA VAL A 323 26.62 1.41 -4.66
C VAL A 323 26.25 2.85 -5.01
N ASP A 324 25.45 3.51 -4.16
CA ASP A 324 25.06 4.91 -4.28
C ASP A 324 24.71 5.44 -2.88
N ASP A 325 25.07 6.69 -2.57
CA ASP A 325 24.79 7.33 -1.28
C ASP A 325 23.29 7.40 -0.96
N TYR A 326 22.44 7.39 -2.00
CA TYR A 326 21.00 7.24 -1.85
C TYR A 326 20.60 6.07 -0.96
N PHE A 327 21.26 4.92 -1.06
CA PHE A 327 20.90 3.75 -0.28
C PHE A 327 21.23 3.89 1.21
N ASN A 328 22.29 4.65 1.54
CA ASN A 328 22.56 5.01 2.94
C ASN A 328 21.44 5.88 3.49
N LYS A 329 21.06 6.92 2.75
CA LYS A 329 19.95 7.83 3.10
C LYS A 329 18.62 7.10 3.23
N LEU A 330 18.32 6.18 2.31
CA LEU A 330 17.10 5.39 2.35
C LEU A 330 17.06 4.52 3.60
N GLY A 331 18.14 3.82 3.94
CA GLY A 331 18.20 3.01 5.15
C GLY A 331 18.11 3.84 6.45
N ASP A 332 18.72 5.03 6.49
CA ASP A 332 18.54 5.96 7.62
C ASP A 332 17.10 6.47 7.72
N ALA A 333 16.45 6.72 6.58
CA ALA A 333 15.05 7.09 6.53
C ALA A 333 14.11 5.96 6.94
N MET A 334 14.45 4.69 6.66
CA MET A 334 13.70 3.53 7.17
C MET A 334 13.71 3.49 8.70
N VAL A 335 14.85 3.79 9.34
CA VAL A 335 14.94 3.87 10.81
C VAL A 335 14.15 5.06 11.32
N THR A 336 14.35 6.24 10.72
CA THR A 336 13.62 7.48 11.07
C THR A 336 12.11 7.31 10.95
N TRP A 337 11.66 6.58 9.92
CA TRP A 337 10.25 6.23 9.72
C TRP A 337 9.69 5.42 10.89
N ILE A 338 10.42 4.39 11.36
CA ILE A 338 9.98 3.58 12.51
C ILE A 338 9.96 4.42 13.79
N GLU A 339 10.95 5.28 14.02
CA GLU A 339 10.97 6.18 15.17
C GLU A 339 9.77 7.14 15.16
N ALA A 340 9.48 7.76 14.01
CA ALA A 340 8.32 8.63 13.84
C ALA A 340 7.00 7.85 14.00
N TRP A 341 6.93 6.62 13.48
CA TRP A 341 5.78 5.75 13.63
C TRP A 341 5.50 5.44 15.09
N ASP A 342 6.49 5.00 15.85
CA ASP A 342 6.34 4.62 17.25
C ASP A 342 6.03 5.83 18.15
N GLU A 343 6.57 7.02 17.84
CA GLU A 343 6.22 8.27 18.55
C GLU A 343 4.75 8.66 18.36
N LEU A 344 4.23 8.56 17.13
CA LEU A 344 2.82 8.85 16.86
C LEU A 344 1.89 7.70 17.24
N ASN A 345 2.41 6.49 17.37
CA ASN A 345 1.65 5.27 17.63
C ASN A 345 2.28 4.47 18.76
N PRO A 346 2.34 5.03 19.98
CA PRO A 346 2.94 4.35 21.11
C PRO A 346 2.19 3.04 21.34
N SER A 347 2.92 1.93 21.41
CA SER A 347 2.34 0.65 21.81
C SER A 347 1.64 0.80 23.18
N ALA A 348 0.55 0.08 23.43
CA ALA A 348 -0.15 0.13 24.71
C ALA A 348 0.76 -0.20 25.92
N ALA A 349 1.88 -0.90 25.70
CA ALA A 349 2.90 -1.16 26.72
C ALA A 349 3.71 0.08 27.14
N ALA A 350 3.77 1.12 26.30
CA ALA A 350 4.48 2.37 26.57
C ALA A 350 3.60 3.46 27.23
N ALA A 351 2.28 3.22 27.33
CA ALA A 351 1.30 4.22 27.79
C ALA A 351 1.07 4.26 29.31
N LEU A 352 1.89 3.59 30.11
CA LEU A 352 1.87 3.74 31.58
C LEU A 352 2.94 4.76 32.01
N PRO A 353 2.59 6.03 32.26
CA PRO A 353 3.43 6.84 33.14
C PRO A 353 3.38 6.19 34.52
N ASN A 354 4.56 5.90 35.08
CA ASN A 354 4.72 5.52 36.47
C ASN A 354 4.03 6.54 37.38
N GLY A 355 2.77 6.28 37.73
CA GLY A 355 2.06 7.00 38.77
C GLY A 355 2.77 6.71 40.09
N PRO A 356 3.04 7.73 40.93
CA PRO A 356 3.69 7.51 42.21
C PRO A 356 2.78 6.64 43.07
N ALA A 357 3.33 5.55 43.59
CA ALA A 357 2.67 4.74 44.59
C ALA A 357 2.26 5.63 45.78
N LYS A 358 0.97 5.61 46.10
CA LYS A 358 0.44 6.04 47.40
C LYS A 358 -0.17 4.85 48.10
#